data_AF-A0A6M1ZU23-F1
#
_entry.id   AF-A0A6M1ZU23-F1
#
_cell.length_a   1.000
_cell.length_b   1.000
_cell.length_c   1.000
_cell.angle_alpha   90.00
_cell.angle_beta   90.00
_cell.angle_gamma   90.00
#
_symmetry.space_group_name_H-M   'P 1'
#
loop_
_entity.id
_entity.type
_entity.pdbx_description
1 polymer ?
#
loop_
_entity_poly.entity_id
_entity_poly.type
_entity_poly.pdbx_seq_one_letter_code
_entity_poly.pdbx_strand_id
1 'polypeptide(L)' 'MKSKLIKELNFCIKLWDEKVYCNFGRKIQCANCAAPYLLYKLISKKVLHDEKVPRLSLEDWKKLLDTKIF' A
#
# COMPACT_ATOMS: atom_id res chain seq x y z
N MET A 1 7.27 -11.59 -11.18
CA MET A 1 5.95 -11.22 -10.64
C MET A 1 6.05 -10.44 -9.32
N LYS A 2 6.70 -10.98 -8.25
CA LYS A 2 6.84 -10.31 -6.94
C LYS A 2 7.49 -8.91 -7.00
N SER A 3 8.60 -8.77 -7.72
CA SER A 3 9.31 -7.48 -7.91
C SER A 3 8.42 -6.38 -8.51
N LYS A 4 7.53 -6.73 -9.46
CA LYS A 4 6.59 -5.76 -10.05
C LYS A 4 5.58 -5.26 -9.00
N LEU A 5 5.02 -6.17 -8.20
CA LEU A 5 4.07 -5.81 -7.14
C LEU A 5 4.70 -4.90 -6.07
N ILE A 6 5.96 -5.15 -5.71
CA ILE A 6 6.70 -4.29 -4.77
C ILE A 6 6.87 -2.88 -5.34
N LYS A 7 7.23 -2.75 -6.63
CA LYS A 7 7.32 -1.45 -7.30
C LYS A 7 5.98 -0.70 -7.31
N GLU A 8 4.88 -1.39 -7.59
CA GLU A 8 3.53 -0.79 -7.55
C GLU A 8 3.13 -0.37 -6.13
N LEU A 9 3.49 -1.15 -5.11
CA LEU A 9 3.24 -0.79 -3.71
C LEU A 9 4.01 0.48 -3.34
N ASN A 10 5.31 0.54 -3.65
CA ASN A 10 6.14 1.73 -3.45
C ASN A 10 5.57 2.97 -4.16
N PHE A 11 5.10 2.79 -5.40
CA PHE A 11 4.44 3.86 -6.16
C PHE A 11 3.19 4.39 -5.44
N CYS A 12 2.33 3.51 -4.94
CA CYS A 12 1.13 3.91 -4.20
C CYS A 12 1.46 4.69 -2.92
N ILE A 13 2.47 4.26 -2.16
CA ILE A 13 2.88 4.95 -0.93
C ILE A 13 3.49 6.32 -1.25
N LYS A 14 4.28 6.43 -2.33
CA LYS A 14 4.81 7.72 -2.80
C LYS A 14 3.70 8.68 -3.22
N LEU A 15 2.69 8.21 -3.97
CA LEU A 15 1.56 9.05 -4.35
C LEU A 15 0.75 9.54 -3.15
N TRP A 16 0.61 8.70 -2.12
CA TRP A 16 -0.01 9.13 -0.86
C TRP A 16 0.77 10.27 -0.23
N ASP A 17 2.09 10.14 -0.11
CA ASP A 17 2.97 11.18 0.45
C ASP A 17 2.84 12.52 -0.29
N GLU A 18 2.77 12.47 -1.63
CA GLU A 18 2.57 13.63 -2.49
C GLU A 18 1.12 14.16 -2.49
N LYS A 19 0.20 13.46 -1.78
CA LYS A 19 -1.26 13.74 -1.73
C LYS A 19 -1.93 13.74 -3.11
N VAL A 20 -1.41 12.92 -4.03
CA VAL A 20 -1.88 12.77 -5.41
C VAL A 20 -2.81 11.54 -5.54
N TYR A 21 -3.55 11.49 -6.65
CA TYR A 21 -4.47 10.40 -6.97
C TYR A 21 -3.84 9.37 -7.91
N CYS A 22 -4.19 8.09 -7.74
CA CYS A 22 -3.72 7.02 -8.63
C CYS A 22 -4.80 6.58 -9.64
N ASN A 23 -4.38 6.14 -10.83
CA ASN A 23 -5.31 5.60 -11.84
C ASN A 23 -5.88 4.22 -11.44
N PHE A 24 -5.20 3.48 -10.58
CA PHE A 24 -5.65 2.17 -10.10
C PHE A 24 -6.99 2.26 -9.34
N GLY A 25 -7.17 3.31 -8.56
CA GLY A 25 -8.39 3.56 -7.79
C GLY A 25 -9.38 4.50 -8.47
N ARG A 26 -9.41 4.64 -9.81
CA ARG A 26 -10.26 5.63 -10.50
C ARG A 26 -10.05 7.07 -9.98
N LYS A 27 -8.79 7.48 -9.80
CA LYS A 27 -8.41 8.78 -9.21
C LYS A 27 -8.81 8.92 -7.74
N ILE A 28 -8.74 7.85 -6.95
CA ILE A 28 -8.83 7.89 -5.48
C ILE A 28 -7.41 8.05 -4.89
N GLN A 29 -7.29 8.83 -3.80
CA GLN A 29 -6.03 8.97 -3.05
C GLN A 29 -5.64 7.62 -2.46
N CYS A 30 -4.35 7.30 -2.49
CA CYS A 30 -3.87 6.01 -1.99
C CYS A 30 -4.21 5.75 -0.52
N ALA A 31 -4.32 6.81 0.31
CA ALA A 31 -4.81 6.74 1.69
C ALA A 31 -6.20 6.08 1.82
N ASN A 32 -7.06 6.36 0.85
CA ASN A 32 -8.45 5.95 0.85
C ASN A 32 -8.69 4.70 0.02
N CYS A 33 -7.73 4.28 -0.81
CA CYS A 33 -7.87 3.13 -1.67
C CYS A 33 -7.44 1.81 -0.99
N ALA A 34 -8.03 0.70 -1.41
CA ALA A 34 -7.65 -0.63 -0.93
C ALA A 34 -6.36 -1.16 -1.59
N ALA A 35 -5.79 -0.43 -2.56
CA ALA A 35 -4.69 -0.93 -3.39
C ALA A 35 -3.43 -1.30 -2.60
N PRO A 36 -2.92 -0.47 -1.65
CA PRO A 36 -1.77 -0.84 -0.83
C PRO A 36 -1.99 -2.16 -0.08
N TYR A 37 -3.19 -2.36 0.47
CA TYR A 37 -3.55 -3.57 1.23
C TYR A 37 -3.61 -4.82 0.34
N LEU A 38 -4.20 -4.70 -0.86
CA LEU A 38 -4.26 -5.81 -1.82
C LEU A 38 -2.87 -6.17 -2.34
N LEU A 39 -2.07 -5.17 -2.71
CA LEU A 39 -0.69 -5.36 -3.15
C LEU A 39 0.14 -6.04 -2.07
N TYR A 40 0.07 -5.57 -0.82
CA TYR A 40 0.74 -6.20 0.30
C TYR A 40 0.31 -7.66 0.48
N LYS A 41 -1.00 -7.95 0.47
CA LYS A 41 -1.52 -9.33 0.60
C LYS A 41 -1.00 -10.24 -0.50
N LEU A 42 -0.91 -9.77 -1.74
CA LEU A 42 -0.39 -10.55 -2.86
C LEU A 42 1.11 -10.87 -2.69
N ILE A 43 1.87 -9.92 -2.13
CA ILE A 43 3.32 -10.06 -1.91
C ILE A 43 3.65 -10.93 -0.70
N SER A 44 3.02 -10.67 0.44
CA SER A 44 3.36 -11.24 1.75
C SER A 44 2.47 -12.40 2.19
N LYS A 45 1.33 -12.61 1.51
CA LYS A 45 0.25 -13.53 1.89
C LYS A 45 -0.41 -13.22 3.25
N LYS A 46 -0.17 -12.03 3.81
CA LYS A 46 -0.77 -11.56 5.08
C LYS A 46 -1.84 -10.49 4.84
N VAL A 47 -2.81 -10.40 5.75
CA VAL A 47 -3.84 -9.36 5.76
C VAL A 47 -3.47 -8.33 6.83
N LEU A 48 -3.45 -7.04 6.47
CA LEU A 48 -3.10 -5.93 7.37
C LEU A 48 -4.32 -5.12 7.84
N HIS A 49 -5.48 -5.37 7.28
CA HIS A 49 -6.71 -4.63 7.59
C HIS A 49 -7.91 -5.57 7.49
N ASP A 50 -8.70 -5.57 8.55
CA ASP A 50 -10.03 -6.17 8.64
C ASP A 50 -10.95 -5.22 9.42
N GLU A 51 -12.16 -5.66 9.76
CA GLU A 51 -13.14 -4.84 10.51
C GLU A 51 -12.64 -4.36 11.88
N LYS A 52 -11.63 -5.01 12.46
CA LYS A 52 -11.11 -4.73 13.81
C LYS A 52 -9.76 -4.03 13.79
N VAL A 53 -9.03 -4.08 12.67
CA VAL A 53 -7.71 -3.44 12.54
C VAL A 53 -7.86 -2.11 11.81
N PRO A 54 -7.54 -0.96 12.45
CA PRO A 54 -7.62 0.33 11.79
C PRO A 54 -6.68 0.39 10.58
N ARG A 55 -7.02 1.25 9.62
CA ARG A 55 -6.14 1.49 8.48
C ARG A 55 -4.81 2.06 8.97
N LEU A 56 -3.73 1.53 8.41
CA LEU A 56 -2.37 1.99 8.65
C LEU A 56 -2.20 3.44 8.20
N SER A 57 -1.39 4.19 8.95
CA SER A 57 -0.94 5.52 8.55
C SER A 57 0.12 5.45 7.44
N LEU A 58 0.45 6.60 6.85
CA LEU A 58 1.52 6.67 5.84
C LEU A 58 2.87 6.25 6.43
N GLU A 59 3.13 6.61 7.67
CA GLU A 59 4.33 6.30 8.44
C GLU A 59 4.44 4.80 8.72
N ASP A 60 3.33 4.14 9.04
CA ASP A 60 3.30 2.69 9.20
C ASP A 60 3.63 1.97 7.89
N TRP A 61 3.12 2.47 6.76
CA TRP A 61 3.47 1.95 5.43
C TRP A 61 4.95 2.15 5.09
N LYS A 62 5.52 3.33 5.37
CA LYS A 62 6.94 3.60 5.17
C LYS A 62 7.80 2.64 6.00
N LYS A 63 7.47 2.45 7.29
CA LYS A 63 8.15 1.45 8.15
C LYS A 63 8.05 0.02 7.59
N LEU A 64 6.87 -0.38 7.11
CA LEU A 64 6.68 -1.71 6.50
C LEU A 64 7.55 -1.90 5.25
N LEU A 65 7.72 -0.89 4.42
CA LEU A 65 8.59 -0.96 3.25
C LEU A 65 10.07 -1.06 3.63
N ASP A 66 10.48 -0.39 4.71
CA ASP A 66 11.87 -0.40 5.20
C ASP A 66 12.28 -1.73 5.84
N THR A 67 11.32 -2.49 6.39
CA THR A 67 11.61 -3.77 7.09
C THR A 67 12.15 -4.90 6.20
N LYS A 68 12.43 -4.68 4.92
CA LYS A 68 12.93 -5.69 3.96
C LYS A 68 12.17 -7.03 4.01
N ILE A 69 10.87 -7.00 4.33
CA ILE A 69 9.97 -8.18 4.31
C ILE A 69 9.79 -8.72 2.85
N PHE A 70 10.39 -8.05 1.87
CA PHE A 70 10.16 -8.21 0.44
C PHE A 70 11.37 -8.74 -0.32
#